data_AF-A0A2V6PEV9-F1
#
_entry.id   AF-A0A2V6PEV9-F1
#
_cell.length_a   1.000
_cell.length_b   1.000
_cell.length_c   1.000
_cell.angle_alpha   90.00
_cell.angle_beta   90.00
_cell.angle_gamma   90.00
#
_symmetry.space_group_name_H-M   'P 1'
#
loop_
_entity.id
_entity.type
_entity.pdbx_description
1 polymer ?
#
loop_
_entity_poly.entity_id
_entity_poly.type
_entity_poly.pdbx_seq_one_letter_code
_entity_poly.pdbx_strand_id
1 'polypeptide(L)'
;MGPTMMRIVAIVLVVLAAMAPASWAGRAENTLVYGHSVPITSLGPEYGAFQKYPAGYEAGFVLYDRLVTFDADLKLHPQLAERWEVAADGKSATFHLRRNVTFHDGSPFNAAAVKFNIERMLDPKRNTTNQPIWSPIAGADVVDNLTVRITTKEPYALLLNTLAHGSGAMVSPAAIAKNGDDSMTQRPVGAGPYMLETFTPGQELVLKAFPNYWGSKPKLDKIVFKYIPEPATRIAALKTGSVDLIDAVPPHLVQSLKQVSGLEVLAKPGLRPMGLAILTTREPYTDVRVRRALNHATPVSTIAEKVFFGYARASDSPLASNTAGHKTVGSYAYDPKRAEQLLKDAGFARGADGVLARGGKPFTMKLLTSDGLLPGDLRTAEIAARSFEQLGIPRASGRHPVGPRRLRLQSLERRGLVSRRRDVPLEPERRGQARGVEHRPLPERRGRPAHRRREGGGRSGKVPCAARPGPGPRMERRALRLA
;
A
#
# COMPACT_ATOMS: atom_id res chain seq x y z
N MET A 1 -45.02 20.64 -41.54
CA MET A 1 -44.01 21.07 -40.55
C MET A 1 -43.15 22.14 -41.19
N GLY A 2 -43.05 23.33 -40.57
CA GLY A 2 -42.33 24.47 -41.15
C GLY A 2 -40.80 24.30 -41.13
N PRO A 3 -40.07 25.06 -41.97
CA PRO A 3 -38.61 24.93 -42.16
C PRO A 3 -37.79 25.09 -40.86
N THR A 4 -38.34 25.78 -39.86
CA THR A 4 -37.75 25.95 -38.52
C THR A 4 -37.79 24.67 -37.69
N MET A 5 -38.83 23.85 -37.84
CA MET A 5 -39.00 22.61 -37.09
C MET A 5 -38.09 21.50 -37.64
N MET A 6 -37.76 21.55 -38.93
CA MET A 6 -36.83 20.63 -39.59
C MET A 6 -35.36 20.91 -39.20
N ARG A 7 -35.00 22.16 -38.89
CA ARG A 7 -33.68 22.53 -38.37
C ARG A 7 -33.45 22.08 -36.93
N ILE A 8 -34.48 22.12 -36.07
CA ILE A 8 -34.37 21.66 -34.68
C ILE A 8 -34.26 20.13 -34.61
N VAL A 9 -35.00 19.39 -35.45
CA VAL A 9 -34.87 17.92 -35.55
C VAL A 9 -33.49 17.52 -36.08
N ALA A 10 -32.93 18.25 -37.05
CA ALA A 10 -31.59 18.00 -37.56
C ALA A 10 -30.48 18.29 -36.53
N ILE A 11 -30.60 19.35 -35.71
CA ILE A 11 -29.63 19.66 -34.65
C ILE A 11 -29.70 18.63 -33.50
N VAL A 12 -30.90 18.17 -33.14
CA VAL A 12 -31.07 17.12 -32.12
C VAL A 12 -30.53 15.76 -32.60
N LEU A 13 -30.66 15.43 -33.88
CA LEU A 13 -30.07 14.22 -34.47
C LEU A 13 -28.53 14.27 -34.55
N VAL A 14 -27.93 15.44 -34.78
CA VAL A 14 -26.46 15.60 -34.80
C VAL A 14 -25.86 15.56 -33.38
N VAL A 15 -26.57 16.07 -32.36
CA VAL A 15 -26.12 15.98 -30.96
C VAL A 15 -26.29 14.57 -30.39
N LEU A 16 -27.31 13.82 -30.81
CA LEU A 16 -27.47 12.39 -30.46
C LEU A 16 -26.45 11.48 -31.16
N ALA A 17 -25.96 11.84 -32.35
CA ALA A 17 -24.88 11.11 -33.03
C ALA A 17 -23.49 11.35 -32.40
N ALA A 18 -23.29 12.46 -31.67
CA ALA A 18 -22.06 12.73 -30.92
C ALA A 18 -21.99 12.02 -29.55
N MET A 19 -23.06 11.34 -29.14
CA MET A 19 -23.09 10.43 -27.98
C MET A 19 -23.15 8.96 -28.39
N ALA A 20 -22.65 8.62 -29.59
CA ALA A 20 -22.32 7.25 -29.88
C ALA A 20 -21.36 6.74 -28.79
N PRO A 21 -21.64 5.59 -28.12
CA PRO A 21 -20.65 4.97 -27.26
C PRO A 21 -19.38 4.82 -28.09
N ALA A 22 -18.26 5.34 -27.60
CA ALA A 22 -16.95 5.24 -28.24
C ALA A 22 -16.87 3.89 -28.93
N SER A 23 -16.84 3.93 -30.27
CA SER A 23 -16.97 2.77 -31.13
C SER A 23 -16.02 1.70 -30.65
N TRP A 24 -16.57 0.58 -30.18
CA TRP A 24 -15.86 -0.63 -29.77
C TRP A 24 -15.35 -1.36 -31.02
N ALA A 25 -14.73 -0.63 -31.93
CA ALA A 25 -14.25 -1.11 -33.21
C ALA A 25 -12.86 -1.74 -33.02
N GLY A 26 -12.76 -3.03 -33.33
CA GLY A 26 -11.51 -3.73 -33.61
C GLY A 26 -10.49 -3.70 -32.47
N ARG A 27 -10.71 -4.52 -31.44
CA ARG A 27 -9.65 -4.81 -30.47
C ARG A 27 -8.47 -5.40 -31.25
N ALA A 28 -7.33 -4.71 -31.23
CA ALA A 28 -6.09 -5.24 -31.78
C ALA A 28 -5.87 -6.64 -31.18
N GLU A 29 -5.53 -7.61 -32.03
CA GLU A 29 -5.12 -8.93 -31.58
C GLU A 29 -4.07 -8.75 -30.47
N ASN A 30 -4.14 -9.57 -29.41
CA ASN A 30 -3.14 -9.61 -28.34
C ASN A 30 -3.08 -8.40 -27.36
N THR A 31 -4.19 -7.69 -27.18
CA THR A 31 -4.38 -6.70 -26.08
C THR A 31 -5.12 -7.33 -24.91
N LEU A 32 -4.75 -7.04 -23.65
CA LEU A 32 -5.54 -7.35 -22.44
C LEU A 32 -6.26 -6.10 -21.93
N VAL A 33 -7.56 -6.17 -21.65
CA VAL A 33 -8.35 -5.09 -21.04
C VAL A 33 -8.82 -5.51 -19.66
N TYR A 34 -8.37 -4.79 -18.64
CA TYR A 34 -8.67 -5.04 -17.24
C TYR A 34 -9.58 -3.94 -16.68
N GLY A 35 -10.83 -4.29 -16.40
CA GLY A 35 -11.81 -3.43 -15.75
C GLY A 35 -11.63 -3.46 -14.23
N HIS A 36 -11.11 -2.38 -13.65
CA HIS A 36 -10.73 -2.36 -12.24
C HIS A 36 -11.59 -1.44 -11.36
N SER A 37 -11.73 -1.82 -10.09
CA SER A 37 -12.64 -1.23 -9.11
C SER A 37 -12.16 0.06 -8.45
N VAL A 38 -10.85 0.30 -8.46
CA VAL A 38 -10.23 1.46 -7.77
C VAL A 38 -9.44 2.32 -8.75
N PRO A 39 -9.55 3.66 -8.73
CA PRO A 39 -8.97 4.49 -9.79
C PRO A 39 -7.46 4.63 -9.64
N ILE A 40 -6.66 4.26 -10.65
CA ILE A 40 -5.22 4.52 -10.68
C ILE A 40 -4.99 6.02 -10.89
N THR A 41 -4.42 6.69 -9.89
CA THR A 41 -4.22 8.16 -9.91
C THR A 41 -2.75 8.59 -9.90
N SER A 42 -1.84 7.64 -9.69
CA SER A 42 -0.40 7.85 -9.70
C SER A 42 0.29 6.53 -10.05
N LEU A 43 1.37 6.60 -10.82
CA LEU A 43 2.16 5.43 -11.24
C LEU A 43 3.49 5.30 -10.50
N GLY A 44 3.94 6.36 -9.84
CA GLY A 44 5.21 6.37 -9.12
C GLY A 44 5.20 5.42 -7.91
N PRO A 45 6.31 4.70 -7.63
CA PRO A 45 6.42 3.82 -6.47
C PRO A 45 6.57 4.57 -5.13
N GLU A 46 6.84 5.87 -5.17
CA GLU A 46 6.86 6.77 -4.02
C GLU A 46 5.49 6.97 -3.33
N TYR A 47 5.47 7.61 -2.15
CA TYR A 47 4.25 8.07 -1.46
C TYR A 47 3.20 7.01 -1.14
N GLY A 48 3.56 5.74 -1.01
CA GLY A 48 2.51 4.72 -0.82
C GLY A 48 2.89 3.29 -1.13
N ALA A 49 3.82 3.09 -2.08
CA ALA A 49 3.70 2.05 -3.09
C ALA A 49 2.38 2.17 -3.87
N PHE A 50 2.40 1.77 -5.14
CA PHE A 50 1.36 1.96 -6.15
C PHE A 50 -0.04 2.16 -5.56
N GLN A 51 -0.57 3.39 -5.69
CA GLN A 51 -1.79 3.77 -4.98
C GLN A 51 -2.96 2.86 -5.37
N LYS A 52 -3.68 2.38 -4.35
CA LYS A 52 -4.96 1.64 -4.41
C LYS A 52 -4.83 0.23 -4.98
N TYR A 53 -5.11 -0.74 -4.11
CA TYR A 53 -5.07 -2.17 -4.39
C TYR A 53 -6.39 -2.66 -5.02
N PRO A 54 -6.36 -3.59 -5.99
CA PRO A 54 -5.18 -4.25 -6.56
C PRO A 54 -4.54 -3.55 -7.77
N ALA A 55 -5.33 -2.83 -8.58
CA ALA A 55 -4.92 -2.38 -9.91
C ALA A 55 -3.66 -1.52 -9.97
N GLY A 56 -3.42 -0.67 -8.96
CA GLY A 56 -2.18 0.09 -8.88
C GLY A 56 -0.94 -0.81 -8.81
N TYR A 57 -0.99 -1.85 -7.97
CA TYR A 57 0.12 -2.81 -7.84
C TYR A 57 0.31 -3.64 -9.09
N GLU A 58 -0.77 -4.06 -9.75
CA GLU A 58 -0.69 -4.82 -11.00
C GLU A 58 -0.04 -3.99 -12.11
N ALA A 59 -0.43 -2.71 -12.25
CA ALA A 59 0.22 -1.77 -13.16
C ALA A 59 1.70 -1.54 -12.79
N GLY A 60 1.98 -1.36 -11.51
CA GLY A 60 3.33 -1.15 -11.01
C GLY A 60 4.27 -2.33 -11.26
N PHE A 61 3.79 -3.56 -11.08
CA PHE A 61 4.61 -4.76 -11.27
C PHE A 61 4.93 -5.07 -12.73
N VAL A 62 4.18 -4.53 -13.69
CA VAL A 62 4.50 -4.64 -15.11
C VAL A 62 5.31 -3.44 -15.64
N LEU A 63 5.22 -2.27 -14.98
CA LEU A 63 6.04 -1.09 -15.28
C LEU A 63 7.46 -1.20 -14.70
N TYR A 64 7.59 -1.78 -13.51
CA TYR A 64 8.83 -1.75 -12.74
C TYR A 64 9.28 -3.13 -12.30
N ASP A 65 10.57 -3.36 -12.48
CA ASP A 65 11.27 -4.46 -11.84
C ASP A 65 11.90 -4.05 -10.50
N ARG A 66 12.20 -5.05 -9.67
CA ARG A 66 12.88 -4.94 -8.38
C ARG A 66 14.16 -5.78 -8.41
N LEU A 67 14.99 -5.69 -7.37
CA LEU A 67 16.18 -6.55 -7.28
C LEU A 67 15.82 -8.03 -7.16
N VAL A 68 14.78 -8.31 -6.37
CA VAL A 68 14.23 -9.64 -6.11
C VAL A 68 12.71 -9.58 -6.17
N THR A 69 12.04 -10.70 -6.39
CA THR A 69 10.58 -10.77 -6.49
C THR A 69 10.02 -11.97 -5.72
N PHE A 70 8.73 -11.94 -5.42
CA PHE A 70 8.00 -13.10 -4.92
C PHE A 70 7.44 -13.94 -6.06
N ASP A 71 7.42 -15.27 -5.90
CA ASP A 71 6.59 -16.16 -6.71
C ASP A 71 5.17 -16.30 -6.12
N ALA A 72 4.36 -17.17 -6.72
CA ALA A 72 2.99 -17.45 -6.26
C ALA A 72 2.93 -18.10 -4.87
N ASP A 73 4.01 -18.75 -4.42
CA ASP A 73 4.16 -19.36 -3.10
C ASP A 73 4.82 -18.40 -2.10
N LEU A 74 5.03 -17.13 -2.47
CA LEU A 74 5.68 -16.08 -1.68
C LEU A 74 7.15 -16.37 -1.35
N LYS A 75 7.81 -17.21 -2.14
CA LYS A 75 9.25 -17.42 -2.07
C LYS A 75 9.97 -16.34 -2.86
N LEU A 76 11.15 -15.95 -2.37
CA LEU A 76 11.99 -14.95 -3.01
C LEU A 76 12.76 -15.55 -4.18
N HIS A 77 12.77 -14.83 -5.30
CA HIS A 77 13.47 -15.19 -6.53
C HIS A 77 14.29 -14.02 -7.08
N PRO A 78 15.37 -14.31 -7.82
CA PRO A 78 16.09 -13.31 -8.62
C PRO A 78 15.17 -12.52 -9.56
N GLN A 79 15.40 -11.21 -9.66
CA GLN A 79 14.81 -10.36 -10.71
C GLN A 79 15.93 -9.52 -11.34
N LEU A 80 16.11 -8.24 -11.01
CA LEU A 80 17.23 -7.44 -11.54
C LEU A 80 18.59 -7.84 -10.95
N ALA A 81 18.60 -8.43 -9.76
CA ALA A 81 19.76 -9.14 -9.24
C ALA A 81 19.68 -10.62 -9.63
N GLU A 82 20.76 -11.16 -10.19
CA GLU A 82 20.88 -12.58 -10.57
C GLU A 82 21.07 -13.48 -9.34
N ARG A 83 21.78 -12.97 -8.34
CA ARG A 83 22.06 -13.64 -7.07
C ARG A 83 22.41 -12.62 -6.00
N TRP A 84 22.37 -13.05 -4.74
CA TRP A 84 22.77 -12.25 -3.60
C TRP A 84 23.41 -13.11 -2.51
N GLU A 85 24.19 -12.47 -1.65
CA GLU A 85 24.87 -13.09 -0.51
C GLU A 85 24.56 -12.27 0.74
N VAL A 86 23.94 -12.90 1.74
CA VAL A 86 23.67 -12.25 3.04
C VAL A 86 24.89 -12.47 3.94
N ALA A 87 25.41 -11.39 4.54
CA ALA A 87 26.51 -11.47 5.48
C ALA A 87 26.15 -12.30 6.72
N ALA A 88 27.13 -12.98 7.30
CA ALA A 88 26.92 -13.88 8.44
C ALA A 88 26.33 -13.17 9.68
N ASP A 89 26.58 -11.87 9.83
CA ASP A 89 26.02 -11.04 10.90
C ASP A 89 24.58 -10.55 10.63
N GLY A 90 24.04 -10.82 9.44
CA GLY A 90 22.72 -10.38 9.00
C GLY A 90 22.58 -8.88 8.76
N LYS A 91 23.68 -8.11 8.73
CA LYS A 91 23.66 -6.64 8.62
C LYS A 91 23.91 -6.11 7.22
N SER A 92 24.20 -6.98 6.25
CA SER A 92 24.32 -6.57 4.85
C SER A 92 23.99 -7.70 3.90
N ALA A 93 23.65 -7.33 2.67
CA ALA A 93 23.57 -8.24 1.55
C ALA A 93 24.24 -7.65 0.31
N THR A 94 25.06 -8.44 -0.36
CA THR A 94 25.71 -8.10 -1.62
C THR A 94 24.90 -8.67 -2.77
N PHE A 95 24.52 -7.84 -3.73
CA PHE A 95 23.71 -8.20 -4.89
C PHE A 95 24.55 -8.11 -6.16
N HIS A 96 24.47 -9.14 -7.00
CA HIS A 96 25.07 -9.17 -8.31
C HIS A 96 24.00 -8.97 -9.37
N LEU A 97 24.13 -7.90 -10.15
CA LEU A 97 23.11 -7.38 -11.05
C LEU A 97 23.23 -8.01 -12.44
N ARG A 98 22.10 -8.10 -13.12
CA ARG A 98 22.03 -8.52 -14.52
C ARG A 98 22.80 -7.58 -15.42
N ARG A 99 23.44 -8.16 -16.44
CA ARG A 99 24.12 -7.42 -17.52
C ARG A 99 23.11 -6.94 -18.55
N ASN A 100 23.43 -5.83 -19.21
CA ASN A 100 22.72 -5.30 -20.38
C ASN A 100 21.23 -5.00 -20.15
N VAL A 101 20.83 -4.71 -18.91
CA VAL A 101 19.48 -4.24 -18.60
C VAL A 101 19.39 -2.74 -18.87
N THR A 102 18.31 -2.31 -19.52
CA THR A 102 17.99 -0.91 -19.73
C THR A 102 16.64 -0.56 -19.11
N PHE A 103 16.50 0.69 -18.67
CA PHE A 103 15.20 1.28 -18.41
C PHE A 103 14.46 1.56 -19.72
N HIS A 104 13.16 1.89 -19.63
CA HIS A 104 12.32 2.20 -20.79
C HIS A 104 12.82 3.38 -21.64
N ASP A 105 13.62 4.28 -21.05
CA ASP A 105 14.24 5.42 -21.74
C ASP A 105 15.58 5.08 -22.42
N GLY A 106 16.02 3.81 -22.35
CA GLY A 106 17.27 3.32 -22.91
C GLY A 106 18.50 3.54 -22.02
N SER A 107 18.37 4.21 -20.88
CA SER A 107 19.48 4.35 -19.94
C SER A 107 19.83 3.00 -19.27
N PRO A 108 21.10 2.76 -18.92
CA PRO A 108 21.52 1.49 -18.35
C PRO A 108 21.05 1.33 -16.89
N PHE A 109 20.65 0.11 -16.54
CA PHE A 109 20.47 -0.30 -15.14
C PHE A 109 21.80 -0.87 -14.60
N ASN A 110 22.28 -0.31 -13.48
CA ASN A 110 23.54 -0.67 -12.85
C ASN A 110 23.53 -0.40 -11.33
N ALA A 111 24.64 -0.68 -10.65
CA ALA A 111 24.75 -0.50 -9.20
C ALA A 111 24.53 0.95 -8.74
N ALA A 112 24.92 1.94 -9.55
CA ALA A 112 24.65 3.35 -9.25
C ALA A 112 23.15 3.67 -9.28
N ALA A 113 22.41 3.11 -10.24
CA ALA A 113 20.95 3.23 -10.29
C ALA A 113 20.29 2.56 -9.08
N VAL A 114 20.80 1.42 -8.62
CA VAL A 114 20.32 0.78 -7.39
C VAL A 114 20.55 1.68 -6.18
N LYS A 115 21.77 2.18 -5.99
CA LYS A 115 22.10 3.08 -4.89
C LYS A 115 21.17 4.30 -4.86
N PHE A 116 21.00 4.95 -6.01
CA PHE A 116 20.08 6.09 -6.17
C PHE A 116 18.66 5.75 -5.69
N ASN A 117 18.12 4.61 -6.12
CA ASN A 117 16.77 4.18 -5.74
C ASN A 117 16.66 3.87 -4.23
N ILE A 118 17.66 3.20 -3.64
CA ILE A 118 17.68 2.93 -2.20
C ILE A 118 17.71 4.24 -1.41
N GLU A 119 18.58 5.18 -1.76
CA GLU A 119 18.68 6.49 -1.10
C GLU A 119 17.38 7.29 -1.24
N ARG A 120 16.75 7.26 -2.42
CA ARG A 120 15.44 7.87 -2.66
C ARG A 120 14.35 7.32 -1.74
N MET A 121 14.38 6.03 -1.45
CA MET A 121 13.38 5.36 -0.60
C MET A 121 13.65 5.49 0.90
N LEU A 122 14.89 5.82 1.28
CA LEU A 122 15.28 6.16 2.64
C LEU A 122 14.84 7.58 3.04
N ASP A 123 14.53 8.48 2.09
CA ASP A 123 14.03 9.82 2.41
C ASP A 123 12.62 9.75 3.05
N PRO A 124 12.46 10.14 4.33
CA PRO A 124 11.17 10.10 5.03
C PRO A 124 10.14 11.08 4.47
N LYS A 125 10.56 12.15 3.79
CA LYS A 125 9.64 13.07 3.12
C LYS A 125 9.00 12.42 1.91
N ARG A 126 9.66 11.40 1.35
CA ARG A 126 9.23 10.72 0.12
C ARG A 126 8.47 9.44 0.38
N ASN A 127 9.01 8.60 1.23
CA ASN A 127 8.46 7.29 1.51
C ASN A 127 7.64 7.28 2.80
N THR A 128 6.62 8.14 2.87
CA THR A 128 5.87 8.41 4.11
C THR A 128 5.11 7.20 4.66
N THR A 129 4.76 6.23 3.81
CA THR A 129 3.95 5.06 4.20
C THR A 129 4.78 3.81 4.47
N ASN A 130 5.90 3.60 3.75
CA ASN A 130 6.72 2.40 3.90
C ASN A 130 7.96 2.63 4.79
N GLN A 131 8.04 3.76 5.50
CA GLN A 131 9.09 4.01 6.50
C GLN A 131 9.33 2.82 7.45
N PRO A 132 8.30 2.12 7.97
CA PRO A 132 8.55 1.02 8.91
C PRO A 132 9.39 -0.12 8.34
N ILE A 133 9.28 -0.42 7.04
CA ILE A 133 10.06 -1.51 6.39
C ILE A 133 11.37 -1.02 5.77
N TRP A 134 11.54 0.29 5.59
CA TRP A 134 12.76 0.90 5.02
C TRP A 134 13.71 1.48 6.07
N SER A 135 13.20 1.96 7.20
CA SER A 135 14.01 2.60 8.25
C SER A 135 15.13 1.72 8.86
N PRO A 136 15.06 0.37 8.85
CA PRO A 136 16.19 -0.48 9.24
C PRO A 136 17.37 -0.45 8.25
N ILE A 137 17.16 -0.06 6.99
CA ILE A 137 18.22 0.04 5.99
C ILE A 137 19.07 1.29 6.28
N ALA A 138 20.40 1.14 6.23
CA ALA A 138 21.37 2.20 6.45
C ALA A 138 21.78 2.89 5.14
N GLY A 139 21.90 2.13 4.05
CA GLY A 139 22.27 2.67 2.75
C GLY A 139 22.72 1.59 1.76
N ALA A 140 23.23 2.03 0.62
CA ALA A 140 23.78 1.18 -0.42
C ALA A 140 25.14 1.70 -0.91
N ASP A 141 26.10 0.79 -1.06
CA ASP A 141 27.44 1.05 -1.56
C ASP A 141 27.63 0.39 -2.93
N VAL A 142 28.11 1.16 -3.90
CA VAL A 142 28.54 0.63 -5.20
C VAL A 142 29.90 -0.02 -4.99
N VAL A 143 29.98 -1.34 -5.17
CA VAL A 143 31.24 -2.10 -5.13
C VAL A 143 31.90 -2.05 -6.50
N ASP A 144 31.12 -2.28 -7.54
CA ASP A 144 31.48 -2.11 -8.95
C ASP A 144 30.21 -1.83 -9.77
N ASN A 145 30.32 -1.71 -11.11
CA ASN A 145 29.17 -1.37 -11.96
C ASN A 145 27.98 -2.34 -11.84
N LEU A 146 28.21 -3.62 -11.52
CA LEU A 146 27.19 -4.66 -11.43
C LEU A 146 27.11 -5.30 -10.03
N THR A 147 27.81 -4.75 -9.04
CA THR A 147 27.78 -5.24 -7.67
C THR A 147 27.46 -4.10 -6.72
N VAL A 148 26.41 -4.29 -5.92
CA VAL A 148 25.96 -3.32 -4.91
C VAL A 148 25.78 -4.03 -3.56
N ARG A 149 26.29 -3.41 -2.50
CA ARG A 149 26.11 -3.89 -1.13
C ARG A 149 25.09 -3.00 -0.43
N ILE A 150 24.04 -3.61 0.10
CA ILE A 150 23.02 -2.91 0.90
C ILE A 150 23.27 -3.24 2.36
N THR A 151 23.38 -2.22 3.21
CA THR A 151 23.71 -2.35 4.63
C THR A 151 22.50 -1.94 5.47
N THR A 152 22.27 -2.62 6.59
CA THR A 152 21.24 -2.33 7.57
C THR A 152 21.85 -1.88 8.89
N LYS A 153 21.08 -1.14 9.71
CA LYS A 153 21.54 -0.58 10.99
C LYS A 153 21.75 -1.67 12.05
N GLU A 154 20.97 -2.74 11.94
CA GLU A 154 20.97 -3.91 12.80
C GLU A 154 20.63 -5.16 11.96
N PRO A 155 20.82 -6.39 12.49
CA PRO A 155 20.45 -7.59 11.75
C PRO A 155 18.97 -7.54 11.34
N TYR A 156 18.69 -7.59 10.03
CA TYR A 156 17.34 -7.35 9.51
C TYR A 156 16.91 -8.44 8.53
N ALA A 157 16.22 -9.46 9.06
CA ALA A 157 15.79 -10.63 8.29
C ALA A 157 14.80 -10.32 7.15
N LEU A 158 14.15 -9.16 7.18
CA LEU A 158 13.16 -8.75 6.17
C LEU A 158 13.77 -7.93 5.03
N LEU A 159 15.10 -7.78 4.95
CA LEU A 159 15.76 -6.99 3.90
C LEU A 159 15.30 -7.38 2.49
N LEU A 160 15.31 -8.68 2.17
CA LEU A 160 14.88 -9.16 0.85
C LEU A 160 13.39 -8.94 0.62
N ASN A 161 12.55 -9.09 1.65
CA ASN A 161 11.12 -8.80 1.57
C ASN A 161 10.85 -7.32 1.28
N THR A 162 11.60 -6.41 1.90
CA THR A 162 11.54 -4.97 1.63
C THR A 162 11.92 -4.66 0.19
N LEU A 163 12.96 -5.32 -0.34
CA LEU A 163 13.40 -5.13 -1.72
C LEU A 163 12.45 -5.76 -2.74
N ALA A 164 11.76 -6.84 -2.39
CA ALA A 164 10.74 -7.48 -3.21
C ALA A 164 9.37 -6.78 -3.16
N HIS A 165 9.16 -5.90 -2.19
CA HIS A 165 7.95 -5.09 -2.08
C HIS A 165 7.84 -4.09 -3.24
N GLY A 166 6.62 -3.62 -3.57
CA GLY A 166 6.41 -2.66 -4.65
C GLY A 166 7.17 -1.34 -4.49
N SER A 167 7.49 -0.95 -3.25
CA SER A 167 8.33 0.22 -2.99
C SER A 167 9.83 -0.01 -3.22
N GLY A 168 10.27 -1.24 -3.47
CA GLY A 168 11.61 -1.59 -3.93
C GLY A 168 11.78 -1.51 -5.45
N ALA A 169 10.77 -1.01 -6.17
CA ALA A 169 10.81 -0.81 -7.61
C ALA A 169 11.96 0.11 -8.03
N MET A 170 12.65 -0.25 -9.11
CA MET A 170 13.74 0.54 -9.68
C MET A 170 13.21 1.50 -10.74
N VAL A 171 13.39 2.79 -10.50
CA VAL A 171 13.07 3.87 -11.47
C VAL A 171 14.33 4.42 -12.12
N SER A 172 14.21 4.93 -13.35
CA SER A 172 15.35 5.53 -14.08
C SER A 172 15.86 6.81 -13.40
N PRO A 173 17.13 6.85 -12.94
CA PRO A 173 17.72 8.09 -12.44
C PRO A 173 17.82 9.17 -13.53
N ALA A 174 18.04 8.78 -14.79
CA ALA A 174 18.14 9.71 -15.92
C ALA A 174 16.80 10.41 -16.20
N ALA A 175 15.69 9.65 -16.14
CA ALA A 175 14.36 10.22 -16.29
C ALA A 175 14.02 11.21 -15.18
N ILE A 176 14.41 10.92 -13.94
CA ILE A 176 14.23 11.84 -12.80
C ILE A 176 15.10 13.09 -12.97
N ALA A 177 16.38 12.93 -13.33
CA ALA A 177 17.28 14.06 -13.55
C ALA A 177 16.74 15.01 -14.64
N LYS A 178 16.13 14.44 -15.70
CA LYS A 178 15.58 15.21 -16.83
C LYS A 178 14.25 15.88 -16.51
N ASN A 179 13.32 15.17 -15.87
CA ASN A 179 11.92 15.60 -15.77
C ASN A 179 11.49 15.99 -14.36
N GLY A 180 12.40 15.91 -13.38
CA GLY A 180 12.08 16.04 -11.98
C GLY A 180 11.46 14.77 -11.42
N ASP A 181 11.49 14.67 -10.10
CA ASP A 181 11.20 13.45 -9.38
C ASP A 181 9.70 13.10 -9.34
N ASP A 182 8.83 14.12 -9.33
CA ASP A 182 7.37 13.96 -9.38
C ASP A 182 6.86 13.48 -10.74
N SER A 183 7.73 13.46 -11.77
CA SER A 183 7.39 12.93 -13.09
C SER A 183 6.96 11.47 -13.04
N MET A 184 7.48 10.67 -12.10
CA MET A 184 7.14 9.24 -11.96
C MET A 184 5.66 9.02 -11.68
N THR A 185 4.95 10.01 -11.13
CA THR A 185 3.51 9.93 -10.88
C THR A 185 2.67 9.85 -12.15
N GLN A 186 3.14 10.41 -13.27
CA GLN A 186 2.40 10.53 -14.54
C GLN A 186 3.15 9.92 -15.74
N ARG A 187 4.48 9.91 -15.68
CA ARG A 187 5.40 9.48 -16.74
C ARG A 187 6.41 8.48 -16.15
N PRO A 188 5.94 7.32 -15.68
CA PRO A 188 6.81 6.31 -15.10
C PRO A 188 7.86 5.84 -16.11
N VAL A 189 9.12 5.76 -15.67
CA VAL A 189 10.19 5.12 -16.42
C VAL A 189 10.80 4.06 -15.52
N GLY A 190 10.48 2.80 -15.81
CA GLY A 190 10.95 1.62 -15.10
C GLY A 190 11.82 0.74 -15.98
N ALA A 191 12.07 -0.48 -15.50
CA ALA A 191 12.79 -1.52 -16.24
C ALA A 191 11.90 -2.75 -16.52
N GLY A 192 10.59 -2.65 -16.25
CA GLY A 192 9.65 -3.76 -16.39
C GLY A 192 9.26 -4.10 -17.84
N PRO A 193 8.49 -5.18 -18.05
CA PRO A 193 8.13 -5.68 -19.38
C PRO A 193 7.22 -4.78 -20.19
N TYR A 194 6.51 -3.84 -19.56
CA TYR A 194 5.63 -2.89 -20.26
C TYR A 194 6.01 -1.46 -19.89
N MET A 195 5.82 -0.56 -20.84
CA MET A 195 6.07 0.87 -20.69
C MET A 195 4.81 1.68 -20.95
N LEU A 196 4.77 2.91 -20.42
CA LEU A 196 3.65 3.81 -20.63
C LEU A 196 3.40 4.07 -22.13
N GLU A 197 2.14 3.92 -22.55
CA GLU A 197 1.65 4.48 -23.81
C GLU A 197 0.85 5.76 -23.55
N THR A 198 -0.22 5.68 -22.74
CA THR A 198 -1.03 6.83 -22.31
C THR A 198 -1.52 6.64 -20.87
N PHE A 199 -1.74 7.75 -20.16
CA PHE A 199 -2.33 7.71 -18.83
C PHE A 199 -3.22 8.93 -18.59
N THR A 200 -4.49 8.65 -18.30
CA THR A 200 -5.48 9.64 -17.86
C THR A 200 -5.87 9.30 -16.42
N PRO A 201 -5.32 10.00 -15.41
CA PRO A 201 -5.49 9.66 -14.01
C PRO A 201 -6.96 9.50 -13.60
N GLY A 202 -7.26 8.37 -12.98
CA GLY A 202 -8.60 8.02 -12.51
C GLY A 202 -9.58 7.62 -13.61
N GLN A 203 -9.12 7.43 -14.85
CA GLN A 203 -9.96 6.96 -15.95
C GLN A 203 -9.36 5.74 -16.65
N GLU A 204 -8.18 5.89 -17.24
CA GLU A 204 -7.58 4.84 -18.08
C GLU A 204 -6.05 4.91 -18.05
N LEU A 205 -5.41 3.74 -18.02
CA LEU A 205 -3.97 3.58 -18.20
C LEU A 205 -3.75 2.58 -19.33
N VAL A 206 -2.97 2.97 -20.33
CA VAL A 206 -2.57 2.10 -21.43
C VAL A 206 -1.06 1.89 -21.38
N LEU A 207 -0.68 0.62 -21.32
CA LEU A 207 0.70 0.17 -21.35
C LEU A 207 0.96 -0.64 -22.61
N LYS A 208 2.14 -0.47 -23.21
CA LYS A 208 2.59 -1.24 -24.36
C LYS A 208 3.81 -2.08 -24.01
N ALA A 209 3.99 -3.20 -24.69
CA ALA A 209 5.16 -4.06 -24.53
C ALA A 209 6.46 -3.24 -24.71
N PHE A 210 7.45 -3.47 -23.85
CA PHE A 210 8.79 -2.91 -24.01
C PHE A 210 9.64 -3.87 -24.86
N PRO A 211 10.00 -3.52 -26.12
CA PRO A 211 10.65 -4.47 -27.03
C PRO A 211 12.03 -4.94 -26.54
N ASN A 212 12.72 -4.10 -25.76
CA ASN A 212 14.06 -4.35 -25.24
C ASN A 212 14.04 -4.91 -23.81
N TYR A 213 12.93 -5.51 -23.38
CA TYR A 213 12.85 -6.13 -22.07
C TYR A 213 13.89 -7.25 -21.94
N TRP A 214 14.68 -7.22 -20.87
CA TRP A 214 15.80 -8.14 -20.65
C TRP A 214 15.37 -9.58 -20.37
N GLY A 215 14.12 -9.77 -19.93
CA GLY A 215 13.54 -11.08 -19.61
C GLY A 215 12.86 -11.73 -20.81
N SER A 216 11.87 -12.58 -20.52
CA SER A 216 11.04 -13.16 -21.59
C SER A 216 10.21 -12.08 -22.27
N LYS A 217 10.18 -12.11 -23.62
CA LYS A 217 9.39 -11.15 -24.41
C LYS A 217 7.93 -11.12 -23.91
N PRO A 218 7.35 -9.92 -23.69
CA PRO A 218 5.95 -9.79 -23.31
C PRO A 218 5.05 -10.53 -24.31
N LYS A 219 4.11 -11.32 -23.77
CA LYS A 219 3.17 -12.08 -24.60
C LYS A 219 2.09 -11.20 -25.20
N LEU A 220 1.72 -10.11 -24.53
CA LEU A 220 0.72 -9.15 -24.99
C LEU A 220 1.42 -7.93 -25.58
N ASP A 221 0.81 -7.33 -26.59
CA ASP A 221 1.31 -6.08 -27.15
C ASP A 221 0.87 -4.89 -26.31
N LYS A 222 -0.29 -4.99 -25.64
CA LYS A 222 -0.91 -3.91 -24.87
C LYS A 222 -1.67 -4.42 -23.65
N ILE A 223 -1.64 -3.65 -22.58
CA ILE A 223 -2.49 -3.81 -21.40
C ILE A 223 -3.24 -2.50 -21.16
N VAL A 224 -4.56 -2.57 -21.10
CA VAL A 224 -5.44 -1.43 -20.82
C VAL A 224 -6.08 -1.63 -19.45
N PHE A 225 -5.82 -0.72 -18.52
CA PHE A 225 -6.51 -0.65 -17.24
C PHE A 225 -7.63 0.39 -17.37
N LYS A 226 -8.88 -0.07 -17.24
CA LYS A 226 -10.07 0.77 -17.37
C LYS A 226 -10.78 0.87 -16.02
N TYR A 227 -10.94 2.09 -15.51
CA TYR A 227 -11.62 2.31 -14.24
C TYR A 227 -13.14 2.14 -14.41
N ILE A 228 -13.70 1.18 -13.70
CA ILE A 228 -15.14 0.88 -13.70
C ILE A 228 -15.53 0.60 -12.23
N PRO A 229 -15.97 1.61 -11.46
CA PRO A 229 -16.19 1.45 -10.01
C PRO A 229 -17.40 0.58 -9.66
N GLU A 230 -18.46 0.63 -10.45
CA GLU A 230 -19.70 -0.09 -10.16
C GLU A 230 -19.56 -1.60 -10.46
N PRO A 231 -19.75 -2.49 -9.47
CA PRO A 231 -19.56 -3.93 -9.66
C PRO A 231 -20.47 -4.53 -10.75
N ALA A 232 -21.72 -4.06 -10.84
CA ALA A 232 -22.67 -4.53 -11.85
C ALA A 232 -22.20 -4.19 -13.27
N THR A 233 -21.67 -2.97 -13.47
CA THR A 233 -21.11 -2.51 -14.74
C THR A 233 -19.87 -3.30 -15.11
N ARG A 234 -18.96 -3.57 -14.16
CA ARG A 234 -17.78 -4.44 -14.40
C ARG A 234 -18.17 -5.84 -14.85
N ILE A 235 -19.12 -6.46 -14.16
CA ILE A 235 -19.59 -7.80 -14.48
C ILE A 235 -20.27 -7.83 -15.85
N ALA A 236 -21.09 -6.83 -16.17
CA ALA A 236 -21.70 -6.71 -17.49
C ALA A 236 -20.63 -6.60 -18.59
N ALA A 237 -19.62 -5.74 -18.39
CA ALA A 237 -18.51 -5.59 -19.33
C ALA A 237 -17.71 -6.89 -19.52
N LEU A 238 -17.49 -7.67 -18.45
CA LEU A 238 -16.85 -8.97 -18.57
C LEU A 238 -17.70 -9.94 -19.41
N LYS A 239 -19.01 -10.00 -19.15
CA LYS A 239 -19.94 -10.89 -19.87
C LYS A 239 -20.08 -10.54 -21.35
N THR A 240 -19.95 -9.26 -21.72
CA THR A 240 -20.01 -8.83 -23.12
C THR A 240 -18.67 -8.96 -23.86
N GLY A 241 -17.60 -9.40 -23.18
CA GLY A 241 -16.24 -9.42 -23.75
C GLY A 241 -15.60 -8.03 -23.89
N SER A 242 -16.24 -7.02 -23.30
CA SER A 242 -15.76 -5.64 -23.28
C SER A 242 -14.50 -5.46 -22.42
N VAL A 243 -14.32 -6.31 -21.42
CA VAL A 243 -13.09 -6.47 -20.65
C VAL A 243 -12.81 -7.96 -20.49
N ASP A 244 -11.55 -8.33 -20.25
CA ASP A 244 -11.14 -9.74 -20.07
C ASP A 244 -11.01 -10.15 -18.62
N LEU A 245 -10.68 -9.17 -17.78
CA LEU A 245 -10.39 -9.35 -16.36
C LEU A 245 -11.12 -8.28 -15.58
N ILE A 246 -11.63 -8.66 -14.41
CA ILE A 246 -12.17 -7.74 -13.41
C ILE A 246 -11.71 -8.14 -12.01
N ASP A 247 -11.69 -7.17 -11.10
CA ASP A 247 -11.42 -7.35 -9.68
C ASP A 247 -12.67 -7.06 -8.82
N ALA A 248 -12.49 -7.25 -7.50
CA ALA A 248 -13.47 -6.92 -6.47
C ALA A 248 -14.88 -7.45 -6.78
N VAL A 249 -14.96 -8.70 -7.25
CA VAL A 249 -16.23 -9.39 -7.50
C VAL A 249 -16.98 -9.55 -6.17
N PRO A 250 -18.24 -9.07 -6.05
CA PRO A 250 -19.01 -9.25 -4.83
C PRO A 250 -19.19 -10.74 -4.51
N PRO A 251 -18.86 -11.21 -3.28
CA PRO A 251 -18.85 -12.64 -2.97
C PRO A 251 -20.17 -13.37 -3.27
N HIS A 252 -21.31 -12.72 -3.03
CA HIS A 252 -22.64 -13.28 -3.29
C HIS A 252 -22.93 -13.54 -4.78
N LEU A 253 -22.22 -12.88 -5.70
CA LEU A 253 -22.39 -13.08 -7.15
C LEU A 253 -21.47 -14.16 -7.72
N VAL A 254 -20.45 -14.59 -6.97
CA VAL A 254 -19.40 -15.48 -7.49
C VAL A 254 -19.98 -16.80 -7.99
N GLN A 255 -20.93 -17.40 -7.26
CA GLN A 255 -21.53 -18.67 -7.67
C GLN A 255 -22.28 -18.55 -9.01
N SER A 256 -22.95 -17.42 -9.25
CA SER A 256 -23.62 -17.17 -10.54
C SER A 256 -22.63 -16.99 -11.69
N LEU A 257 -21.47 -16.38 -11.43
CA LEU A 257 -20.44 -16.16 -12.45
C LEU A 257 -19.74 -17.46 -12.85
N LYS A 258 -19.57 -18.40 -11.91
CA LYS A 258 -19.06 -19.75 -12.22
C LYS A 258 -19.93 -20.55 -13.20
N GLN A 259 -21.21 -20.17 -13.35
CA GLN A 259 -22.13 -20.82 -14.29
C GLN A 259 -22.12 -20.18 -15.68
N VAL A 260 -21.39 -19.08 -15.88
CA VAL A 260 -21.31 -18.40 -17.17
C VAL A 260 -20.22 -19.07 -18.01
N SER A 261 -20.61 -19.63 -19.15
CA SER A 261 -19.67 -20.25 -20.09
C SER A 261 -18.61 -19.24 -20.55
N GLY A 262 -17.36 -19.68 -20.64
CA GLY A 262 -16.22 -18.86 -21.06
C GLY A 262 -15.64 -17.94 -19.97
N LEU A 263 -16.22 -17.91 -18.76
CA LEU A 263 -15.66 -17.17 -17.64
C LEU A 263 -15.00 -18.10 -16.61
N GLU A 264 -13.83 -17.70 -16.13
CA GLU A 264 -13.15 -18.34 -15.02
C GLU A 264 -13.19 -17.43 -13.78
N VAL A 265 -13.51 -18.01 -12.63
CA VAL A 265 -13.39 -17.33 -11.34
C VAL A 265 -12.12 -17.80 -10.64
N LEU A 266 -11.16 -16.90 -10.51
CA LEU A 266 -9.94 -17.12 -9.73
C LEU A 266 -10.15 -16.71 -8.27
N ALA A 267 -10.01 -17.66 -7.35
CA ALA A 267 -10.06 -17.42 -5.91
C ALA A 267 -8.85 -18.05 -5.22
N LYS A 268 -8.02 -17.21 -4.59
CA LYS A 268 -6.81 -17.63 -3.87
C LYS A 268 -6.76 -17.01 -2.47
N PRO A 269 -6.12 -17.67 -1.49
CA PRO A 269 -5.91 -17.08 -0.16
C PRO A 269 -5.12 -15.77 -0.23
N GLY A 270 -5.71 -14.69 0.28
CA GLY A 270 -5.04 -13.39 0.39
C GLY A 270 -4.17 -13.29 1.65
N LEU A 271 -3.18 -12.40 1.62
CA LEU A 271 -2.31 -12.09 2.78
C LEU A 271 -2.92 -11.07 3.76
N ARG A 272 -4.13 -10.60 3.48
CA ARG A 272 -4.75 -9.48 4.20
C ARG A 272 -5.66 -9.99 5.32
N PRO A 273 -5.33 -9.77 6.60
CA PRO A 273 -6.30 -9.90 7.68
C PRO A 273 -7.35 -8.77 7.58
N MET A 274 -8.61 -9.08 7.90
CA MET A 274 -9.71 -8.12 7.98
C MET A 274 -10.21 -8.03 9.42
N GLY A 275 -10.37 -6.82 9.94
CA GLY A 275 -10.86 -6.61 11.30
C GLY A 275 -10.91 -5.14 11.69
N LEU A 276 -11.23 -4.90 12.96
CA LEU A 276 -11.26 -3.57 13.55
C LEU A 276 -9.98 -3.33 14.35
N ALA A 277 -9.28 -2.24 14.06
CA ALA A 277 -8.13 -1.82 14.86
C ALA A 277 -8.62 -1.11 16.14
N ILE A 278 -8.19 -1.62 17.30
CA ILE A 278 -8.54 -1.05 18.61
C ILE A 278 -7.35 -0.22 19.12
N LEU A 279 -7.58 1.05 19.43
CA LEU A 279 -6.55 1.97 19.95
C LEU A 279 -6.27 1.67 21.43
N THR A 280 -5.30 0.79 21.70
CA THR A 280 -4.93 0.33 23.05
C THR A 280 -4.40 1.41 23.98
N THR A 281 -4.08 2.60 23.47
CA THR A 281 -3.57 3.75 24.21
C THR A 281 -4.65 4.75 24.60
N ARG A 282 -5.92 4.47 24.28
CA ARG A 282 -7.05 5.37 24.53
C ARG A 282 -8.09 4.69 25.42
N GLU A 283 -8.46 5.34 26.52
CA GLU A 283 -9.58 4.90 27.36
C GLU A 283 -10.90 4.77 26.54
N PRO A 284 -11.73 3.74 26.79
CA PRO A 284 -11.55 2.67 27.77
C PRO A 284 -10.77 1.44 27.25
N TYR A 285 -10.20 1.51 26.04
CA TYR A 285 -9.55 0.38 25.37
C TYR A 285 -8.16 0.03 25.93
N THR A 286 -7.64 0.82 26.86
CA THR A 286 -6.47 0.51 27.69
C THR A 286 -6.71 -0.76 28.52
N ASP A 287 -7.94 -0.99 28.99
CA ASP A 287 -8.34 -2.18 29.73
C ASP A 287 -8.48 -3.39 28.78
N VAL A 288 -7.70 -4.45 29.05
CA VAL A 288 -7.74 -5.69 28.25
C VAL A 288 -9.10 -6.37 28.28
N ARG A 289 -9.86 -6.24 29.36
CA ARG A 289 -11.19 -6.85 29.51
C ARG A 289 -12.17 -6.21 28.53
N VAL A 290 -12.08 -4.89 28.32
CA VAL A 290 -12.88 -4.18 27.30
C VAL A 290 -12.54 -4.71 25.91
N ARG A 291 -11.26 -4.86 25.57
CA ARG A 291 -10.85 -5.39 24.25
C ARG A 291 -11.33 -6.83 24.04
N ARG A 292 -11.22 -7.68 25.06
CA ARG A 292 -11.72 -9.07 25.02
C ARG A 292 -13.23 -9.11 24.88
N ALA A 293 -13.97 -8.24 25.58
CA ALA A 293 -15.41 -8.13 25.45
C ALA A 293 -15.84 -7.80 24.02
N LEU A 294 -15.20 -6.82 23.37
CA LEU A 294 -15.50 -6.47 21.97
C LEU A 294 -15.22 -7.63 21.01
N ASN A 295 -14.18 -8.43 21.26
CA ASN A 295 -13.92 -9.62 20.45
C ASN A 295 -15.00 -10.68 20.63
N HIS A 296 -15.37 -11.02 21.88
CA HIS A 296 -16.45 -11.97 22.17
C HIS A 296 -17.82 -11.50 21.69
N ALA A 297 -18.04 -10.19 21.59
CA ALA A 297 -19.25 -9.61 21.05
C ALA A 297 -19.33 -9.67 19.52
N THR A 298 -18.23 -9.95 18.82
CA THR A 298 -18.22 -9.90 17.35
C THR A 298 -18.39 -11.30 16.76
N PRO A 299 -19.45 -11.57 15.98
CA PRO A 299 -19.70 -12.90 15.42
C PRO A 299 -18.85 -13.17 14.16
N VAL A 300 -17.53 -13.31 14.33
CA VAL A 300 -16.56 -13.39 13.22
C VAL A 300 -16.84 -14.55 12.26
N SER A 301 -17.17 -15.75 12.77
CA SER A 301 -17.51 -16.90 11.92
C SER A 301 -18.77 -16.65 11.09
N THR A 302 -19.82 -16.12 11.71
CA THR A 302 -21.06 -15.74 11.01
C THR A 302 -20.81 -14.67 9.95
N ILE A 303 -19.93 -13.70 10.22
CA ILE A 303 -19.53 -12.70 9.24
C ILE A 303 -18.82 -13.38 8.05
N ALA A 304 -17.84 -14.24 8.31
CA ALA A 304 -17.11 -14.97 7.27
C ALA A 304 -18.06 -15.78 6.37
N GLU A 305 -19.03 -16.48 6.95
CA GLU A 305 -20.01 -17.28 6.20
C GLU A 305 -21.03 -16.42 5.46
N LYS A 306 -21.70 -15.50 6.15
CA LYS A 306 -22.89 -14.80 5.62
C LYS A 306 -22.57 -13.54 4.81
N VAL A 307 -21.41 -12.92 5.03
CA VAL A 307 -20.98 -11.74 4.26
C VAL A 307 -20.06 -12.14 3.11
N PHE A 308 -19.17 -13.12 3.33
CA PHE A 308 -18.16 -13.51 2.34
C PHE A 308 -18.47 -14.82 1.64
N PHE A 309 -19.56 -15.53 1.95
CA PHE A 309 -20.02 -16.70 1.20
C PHE A 309 -18.92 -17.76 1.01
N GLY A 310 -18.09 -17.98 2.05
CA GLY A 310 -16.96 -18.92 2.03
C GLY A 310 -15.67 -18.39 1.41
N TYR A 311 -15.64 -17.15 0.90
CA TYR A 311 -14.43 -16.49 0.39
C TYR A 311 -13.62 -15.74 1.46
N ALA A 312 -14.02 -15.87 2.72
CA ALA A 312 -13.23 -15.49 3.88
C ALA A 312 -13.34 -16.59 4.94
N ARG A 313 -12.35 -16.63 5.83
CA ARG A 313 -12.34 -17.52 7.00
C ARG A 313 -12.15 -16.69 8.26
N ALA A 314 -12.68 -17.18 9.38
CA ALA A 314 -12.42 -16.57 10.68
C ALA A 314 -10.90 -16.57 10.95
N SER A 315 -10.37 -15.44 11.43
CA SER A 315 -8.94 -15.33 11.74
C SER A 315 -8.61 -16.10 13.01
N ASP A 316 -7.58 -16.93 12.96
CA ASP A 316 -7.02 -17.71 14.07
C ASP A 316 -5.66 -17.18 14.55
N SER A 317 -5.24 -16.07 13.94
CA SER A 317 -3.97 -15.40 14.14
C SER A 317 -4.07 -13.92 13.71
N PRO A 318 -3.21 -13.02 14.22
CA PRO A 318 -3.04 -11.68 13.66
C PRO A 318 -2.47 -11.69 12.23
N LEU A 319 -1.79 -12.77 11.84
CA LEU A 319 -1.23 -12.97 10.50
C LEU A 319 -2.17 -13.83 9.65
N ALA A 320 -2.16 -13.67 8.32
CA ALA A 320 -2.84 -14.59 7.42
C ALA A 320 -2.14 -15.97 7.42
N SER A 321 -2.85 -17.07 7.14
CA SER A 321 -2.29 -18.44 7.21
C SER A 321 -1.10 -18.68 6.29
N ASN A 322 -1.06 -17.99 5.16
CA ASN A 322 0.01 -18.10 4.18
C ASN A 322 1.16 -17.10 4.45
N THR A 323 1.15 -16.40 5.59
CA THR A 323 2.26 -15.51 5.99
C THR A 323 3.31 -16.29 6.75
N ALA A 324 4.58 -16.15 6.37
CA ALA A 324 5.70 -16.71 7.12
C ALA A 324 5.66 -16.24 8.58
N GLY A 325 5.80 -17.18 9.53
CA GLY A 325 5.66 -16.89 10.96
C GLY A 325 4.23 -16.98 11.49
N HIS A 326 3.23 -17.31 10.66
CA HIS A 326 1.88 -17.65 11.14
C HIS A 326 1.96 -18.79 12.17
N LYS A 327 1.21 -18.59 13.26
CA LYS A 327 0.88 -19.61 14.25
C LYS A 327 -0.59 -19.45 14.59
N THR A 328 -1.30 -20.56 14.70
CA THR A 328 -2.63 -20.58 15.31
C THR A 328 -2.49 -20.26 16.78
N VAL A 329 -3.04 -19.12 17.20
CA VAL A 329 -3.01 -18.63 18.59
C VAL A 329 -4.40 -18.63 19.22
N GLY A 330 -5.38 -19.22 18.53
CA GLY A 330 -6.77 -19.30 18.95
C GLY A 330 -7.62 -18.13 18.43
N SER A 331 -8.93 -18.23 18.69
CA SER A 331 -9.91 -17.20 18.34
C SER A 331 -10.80 -16.91 19.54
N TYR A 332 -11.46 -15.74 19.51
CA TYR A 332 -12.49 -15.41 20.48
C TYR A 332 -13.82 -16.01 20.00
N ALA A 333 -14.37 -16.95 20.77
CA ALA A 333 -15.71 -17.46 20.51
C ALA A 333 -16.73 -16.32 20.64
N TYR A 334 -17.75 -16.32 19.77
CA TYR A 334 -18.86 -15.38 19.89
C TYR A 334 -19.69 -15.72 21.13
N ASP A 335 -19.58 -14.88 22.16
CA ASP A 335 -20.24 -15.04 23.46
C ASP A 335 -20.59 -13.65 24.05
N PRO A 336 -21.78 -13.13 23.71
CA PRO A 336 -22.25 -11.85 24.24
C PRO A 336 -22.35 -11.83 25.77
N LYS A 337 -22.69 -12.94 26.42
CA LYS A 337 -22.80 -13.00 27.89
C LYS A 337 -21.43 -12.84 28.53
N ARG A 338 -20.40 -13.50 27.98
CA ARG A 338 -19.01 -13.31 28.42
C ARG A 338 -18.55 -11.88 28.18
N ALA A 339 -18.94 -11.26 27.07
CA ALA A 339 -18.63 -9.86 26.80
C ALA A 339 -19.25 -8.92 27.85
N GLU A 340 -20.53 -9.10 28.21
CA GLU A 340 -21.20 -8.33 29.27
C GLU A 340 -20.49 -8.50 30.62
N GLN A 341 -20.14 -9.74 30.99
CA GLN A 341 -19.42 -10.00 32.24
C GLN A 341 -18.06 -9.31 32.27
N LEU A 342 -17.29 -9.37 31.18
CA LEU A 342 -15.98 -8.70 31.09
C LEU A 342 -16.10 -7.17 31.20
N LEU A 343 -17.16 -6.57 30.65
CA LEU A 343 -17.43 -5.15 30.78
C LEU A 343 -17.83 -4.79 32.21
N LYS A 344 -18.66 -5.62 32.86
CA LYS A 344 -19.00 -5.47 34.28
C LYS A 344 -17.75 -5.53 35.17
N ASP A 345 -16.89 -6.53 34.96
CA ASP A 345 -15.62 -6.67 35.67
C ASP A 345 -14.70 -5.46 35.42
N ALA A 346 -14.78 -4.84 34.24
CA ALA A 346 -14.08 -3.61 33.90
C ALA A 346 -14.69 -2.34 34.51
N GLY A 347 -15.72 -2.46 35.35
CA GLY A 347 -16.38 -1.35 36.06
C GLY A 347 -17.45 -0.64 35.25
N PHE A 348 -17.94 -1.25 34.16
CA PHE A 348 -19.09 -0.73 33.43
C PHE A 348 -20.39 -1.23 34.04
N ALA A 349 -21.33 -0.32 34.26
CA ALA A 349 -22.70 -0.62 34.63
C ALA A 349 -23.65 -0.06 33.57
N ARG A 350 -24.77 -0.76 33.35
CA ARG A 350 -25.80 -0.29 32.43
C ARG A 350 -26.60 0.83 33.09
N GLY A 351 -26.64 2.01 32.46
CA GLY A 351 -27.45 3.14 32.88
C GLY A 351 -28.94 2.91 32.63
N ALA A 352 -29.78 3.81 33.16
CA ALA A 352 -31.23 3.77 32.96
C ALA A 352 -31.64 3.92 31.48
N ASP A 353 -30.79 4.56 30.68
CA ASP A 353 -30.90 4.71 29.22
C ASP A 353 -30.42 3.47 28.44
N GLY A 354 -29.99 2.41 29.14
CA GLY A 354 -29.46 1.20 28.54
C GLY A 354 -27.99 1.29 28.11
N VAL A 355 -27.33 2.45 28.28
CA VAL A 355 -25.94 2.68 27.88
C VAL A 355 -24.98 2.26 28.98
N LEU A 356 -23.92 1.53 28.64
CA LEU A 356 -22.87 1.19 29.59
C LEU A 356 -22.07 2.44 29.98
N ALA A 357 -21.83 2.64 31.28
CA ALA A 357 -21.05 3.74 31.79
C ALA A 357 -20.04 3.27 32.85
N ARG A 358 -18.87 3.94 32.90
CA ARG A 358 -17.84 3.72 33.93
C ARG A 358 -17.43 5.07 34.53
N GLY A 359 -17.55 5.20 35.85
CA GLY A 359 -17.27 6.46 36.55
C GLY A 359 -18.08 7.65 36.00
N GLY A 360 -19.37 7.43 35.73
CA GLY A 360 -20.29 8.45 35.19
C GLY A 360 -20.09 8.79 33.70
N LYS A 361 -19.11 8.18 33.01
CA LYS A 361 -18.85 8.43 31.59
C LYS A 361 -19.48 7.34 30.73
N PRO A 362 -20.37 7.68 29.79
CA PRO A 362 -20.98 6.70 28.89
C PRO A 362 -19.93 6.12 27.93
N PHE A 363 -20.02 4.82 27.68
CA PHE A 363 -19.22 4.13 26.69
C PHE A 363 -19.87 4.31 25.33
N THR A 364 -19.40 5.31 24.59
CA THR A 364 -19.75 5.49 23.18
C THR A 364 -18.58 5.08 22.30
N MET A 365 -18.88 4.52 21.13
CA MET A 365 -17.86 4.11 20.19
C MET A 365 -17.89 4.97 18.93
N LYS A 366 -16.70 5.43 18.51
CA LYS A 366 -16.48 5.99 17.18
C LYS A 366 -15.78 4.95 16.32
N LEU A 367 -16.53 4.35 15.40
CA LEU A 367 -15.99 3.41 14.42
C LEU A 367 -15.64 4.15 13.13
N LEU A 368 -14.37 4.05 12.71
CA LEU A 368 -13.92 4.55 11.42
C LEU A 368 -13.89 3.39 10.44
N THR A 369 -14.58 3.54 9.31
CA THR A 369 -14.73 2.48 8.30
C THR A 369 -14.28 3.02 6.95
N SER A 370 -13.80 2.14 6.08
CA SER A 370 -13.73 2.45 4.66
C SER A 370 -15.14 2.47 4.09
N ASP A 371 -15.45 3.46 3.25
CA ASP A 371 -16.78 3.66 2.66
C ASP A 371 -16.98 2.70 1.46
N GLY A 372 -17.00 1.39 1.73
CA GLY A 372 -17.16 0.36 0.70
C GLY A 372 -15.93 0.15 -0.20
N LEU A 373 -14.75 0.61 0.23
CA LEU A 373 -13.52 0.53 -0.57
C LEU A 373 -13.13 -0.91 -0.89
N LEU A 374 -13.40 -1.84 0.04
CA LEU A 374 -13.06 -3.26 -0.10
C LEU A 374 -14.32 -4.12 0.03
N PRO A 375 -14.45 -5.22 -0.73
CA PRO A 375 -15.61 -6.10 -0.62
C PRO A 375 -15.89 -6.51 0.83
N GLY A 376 -17.11 -6.23 1.31
CA GLY A 376 -17.61 -6.63 2.62
C GLY A 376 -17.12 -5.81 3.83
N ASP A 377 -16.29 -4.77 3.64
CA ASP A 377 -15.72 -3.99 4.75
C ASP A 377 -16.78 -3.22 5.57
N LEU A 378 -17.65 -2.46 4.91
CA LEU A 378 -18.71 -1.68 5.52
C LEU A 378 -19.70 -2.59 6.23
N ARG A 379 -20.14 -3.66 5.57
CA ARG A 379 -21.08 -4.63 6.14
C ARG A 379 -20.50 -5.35 7.35
N THR A 380 -19.21 -5.68 7.33
CA THR A 380 -18.49 -6.22 8.49
C THR A 380 -18.51 -5.24 9.67
N ALA A 381 -18.19 -3.97 9.40
CA ALA A 381 -18.19 -2.93 10.42
C ALA A 381 -19.59 -2.66 10.99
N GLU A 382 -20.64 -2.69 10.16
CA GLU A 382 -22.04 -2.54 10.59
C GLU A 382 -22.52 -3.70 11.46
N ILE A 383 -22.10 -4.94 11.16
CA ILE A 383 -22.43 -6.10 12.00
C ILE A 383 -21.75 -5.94 13.36
N ALA A 384 -20.45 -5.63 13.39
CA ALA A 384 -19.73 -5.40 14.65
C ALA A 384 -20.34 -4.25 15.47
N ALA A 385 -20.65 -3.12 14.83
CA ALA A 385 -21.28 -1.98 15.49
C ALA A 385 -22.63 -2.34 16.10
N ARG A 386 -23.48 -3.10 15.38
CA ARG A 386 -24.76 -3.59 15.92
C ARG A 386 -24.57 -4.51 17.12
N SER A 387 -23.55 -5.38 17.08
CA SER A 387 -23.24 -6.23 18.23
C SER A 387 -22.80 -5.43 19.45
N PHE A 388 -22.08 -4.32 19.28
CA PHE A 388 -21.70 -3.45 20.38
C PHE A 388 -22.88 -2.61 20.90
N GLU A 389 -23.78 -2.18 20.01
CA GLU A 389 -25.03 -1.51 20.40
C GLU A 389 -25.89 -2.40 21.30
N GLN A 390 -26.00 -3.70 20.99
CA GLN A 390 -26.70 -4.69 21.82
C GLN A 390 -26.08 -4.83 23.23
N LEU A 391 -24.76 -4.64 23.35
CA LEU A 391 -24.09 -4.60 24.66
C LEU A 391 -24.33 -3.29 25.43
N GLY A 392 -25.02 -2.30 24.85
CA GLY A 392 -25.19 -0.97 25.44
C GLY A 392 -24.05 0.00 25.11
N ILE A 393 -23.33 -0.20 24.00
CA ILE A 393 -22.27 0.68 23.52
C ILE A 393 -22.75 1.36 22.22
N PRO A 394 -23.50 2.47 22.30
CA PRO A 394 -24.01 3.15 21.11
C PRO A 394 -22.90 3.82 20.31
N ARG A 395 -23.18 4.08 19.03
CA ARG A 395 -22.31 4.92 18.20
C ARG A 395 -22.30 6.35 18.74
N ALA A 396 -21.14 6.98 18.72
CA ALA A 396 -21.04 8.41 19.00
C ALA A 396 -21.86 9.20 17.97
N SER A 397 -22.69 10.13 18.43
CA SER A 397 -23.46 11.02 17.56
C SER A 397 -22.54 11.95 16.77
N GLY A 398 -22.72 12.00 15.44
CA GLY A 398 -22.00 12.89 14.53
C GLY A 398 -21.57 12.22 13.22
N ARG A 399 -22.06 12.72 12.08
CA ARG A 399 -21.54 12.35 10.76
C ARG A 399 -20.12 12.91 10.62
N HIS A 400 -19.14 12.04 10.44
CA HIS A 400 -17.84 12.44 9.92
C HIS A 400 -17.68 11.87 8.51
N PRO A 401 -17.51 12.72 7.48
CA PRO A 401 -17.12 12.23 6.18
C PRO A 401 -15.74 11.59 6.28
N VAL A 402 -15.63 10.31 5.90
CA VAL A 402 -14.36 9.63 5.68
C VAL A 402 -13.85 10.12 4.32
N GLY A 403 -13.26 11.31 4.31
CA GLY A 403 -12.55 11.85 3.16
C GLY A 403 -11.03 11.79 3.37
N PRO A 404 -10.21 11.72 2.29
CA PRO A 404 -8.77 11.91 2.40
C PRO A 404 -8.48 13.20 3.19
N ARG A 405 -7.45 13.18 4.06
CA ARG A 405 -7.06 14.30 4.96
C ARG A 405 -7.14 15.70 4.33
N ARG A 406 -6.98 15.80 3.01
CA ARG A 406 -7.13 17.02 2.20
C ARG A 406 -8.51 17.70 2.34
N LEU A 407 -9.60 16.94 2.40
CA LEU A 407 -10.95 17.49 2.60
C LEU A 407 -11.15 18.01 4.01
N ARG A 408 -10.45 17.43 5.00
CA ARG A 408 -10.50 17.88 6.39
C ARG A 408 -9.77 19.21 6.58
N LEU A 409 -8.65 19.43 5.89
CA LEU A 409 -7.96 20.72 5.87
C LEU A 409 -8.81 21.79 5.16
N GLN A 410 -9.36 21.50 3.98
CA GLN A 410 -10.25 22.44 3.29
C GLN A 410 -11.52 22.77 4.09
N SER A 411 -12.07 21.80 4.82
CA SER A 411 -13.21 22.02 5.72
C SER A 411 -12.83 22.86 6.95
N LEU A 412 -11.62 22.74 7.47
CA LEU A 412 -11.15 23.52 8.63
C LEU A 412 -10.72 24.93 8.21
N GLU A 413 -10.16 25.09 7.01
CA GLU A 413 -9.86 26.37 6.35
C GLU A 413 -11.15 27.13 6.03
N ARG A 414 -12.19 26.47 5.49
CA ARG A 414 -13.52 27.07 5.28
C ARG A 414 -14.20 27.48 6.59
N ARG A 415 -13.84 26.86 7.72
CA ARG A 415 -14.34 27.18 9.06
C ARG A 415 -13.41 28.11 9.84
N GLY A 416 -12.35 28.64 9.22
CA GLY A 416 -11.42 29.59 9.85
C GLY A 416 -10.56 29.01 10.98
N LEU A 417 -10.53 27.69 11.15
CA LEU A 417 -9.85 27.01 12.27
C LEU A 417 -8.38 26.69 11.99
N VAL A 418 -7.89 26.95 10.77
CA VAL A 418 -6.48 26.86 10.36
C VAL A 418 -6.20 27.98 9.35
N SER A 419 -5.09 28.70 9.49
CA SER A 419 -4.74 29.80 8.59
C SER A 419 -4.21 29.27 7.24
N ARG A 420 -4.65 29.91 6.15
CA ARG A 420 -4.10 29.68 4.80
C ARG A 420 -2.60 29.93 4.83
N ARG A 421 -1.79 28.98 4.34
CA ARG A 421 -0.44 29.32 3.88
C ARG A 421 -0.61 30.38 2.79
N ARG A 422 0.00 31.55 2.98
CA ARG A 422 0.06 32.58 1.94
C ARG A 422 0.88 32.01 0.79
N ASP A 423 0.22 31.80 -0.35
CA ASP A 423 0.90 31.68 -1.63
C ASP A 423 1.64 33.00 -1.86
N VAL A 424 2.96 32.92 -2.02
CA VAL A 424 3.77 34.05 -2.50
C VAL A 424 3.45 34.19 -3.99
N PRO A 425 2.92 35.34 -4.45
CA PRO A 425 2.69 35.54 -5.88
C PRO A 425 4.04 35.61 -6.59
N LEU A 426 4.18 34.84 -7.68
CA LEU A 426 5.21 35.06 -8.67
C LEU A 426 4.89 36.38 -9.39
N GLU A 427 5.72 37.41 -9.19
CA GLU A 427 5.69 38.62 -10.01
C GLU A 427 6.24 38.32 -11.42
N PRO A 428 5.69 38.95 -12.48
CA PRO A 428 6.15 38.77 -13.84
C PRO A 428 7.40 39.60 -14.13
N GLU A 429 8.34 39.01 -14.85
CA GLU A 429 9.57 39.64 -15.33
C GLU A 429 9.30 40.96 -16.08
N ARG A 430 9.98 42.04 -15.65
CA ARG A 430 10.31 43.17 -16.53
C ARG A 430 11.81 43.40 -16.56
N ARG A 431 12.35 43.38 -17.77
CA ARG A 431 13.70 43.76 -18.17
C ARG A 431 14.04 45.18 -17.71
N GLY A 432 15.28 45.39 -17.26
CA GLY A 432 15.98 46.66 -17.49
C GLY A 432 16.74 47.26 -16.31
N GLN A 433 18.06 47.23 -16.44
CA GLN A 433 19.06 48.19 -15.95
C GLN A 433 19.65 48.03 -14.54
N ALA A 434 20.98 47.97 -14.59
CA ALA A 434 21.94 47.84 -13.52
C ALA A 434 21.97 49.04 -12.57
N ARG A 435 22.30 48.75 -11.30
CA ARG A 435 23.25 49.48 -10.45
C ARG A 435 23.47 48.66 -9.18
N GLY A 436 24.73 48.34 -8.89
CA GLY A 436 25.12 47.50 -7.75
C GLY A 436 25.08 48.24 -6.42
N VAL A 437 24.98 47.49 -5.33
CA VAL A 437 25.49 47.86 -4.00
C VAL A 437 25.86 46.58 -3.23
N GLU A 438 26.94 46.74 -2.48
CA GLU A 438 27.80 45.85 -1.69
C GLU A 438 27.18 44.82 -0.73
N HIS A 439 27.96 43.76 -0.53
CA HIS A 439 27.89 42.79 0.55
C HIS A 439 28.08 43.43 1.94
N ARG A 440 27.26 43.02 2.92
CA ARG A 440 27.62 43.04 4.35
C ARG A 440 27.27 41.72 5.06
N PRO A 441 28.16 41.19 5.92
CA PRO A 441 27.97 39.92 6.62
C PRO A 441 27.22 40.06 7.95
N LEU A 442 26.65 38.94 8.41
CA LEU A 442 25.95 38.78 9.70
C LEU A 442 26.91 38.87 10.90
N PRO A 443 26.49 39.42 12.06
CA PRO A 443 27.36 39.57 13.22
C PRO A 443 27.40 38.32 14.12
N GLU A 444 28.61 38.02 14.57
CA GLU A 444 28.95 37.07 15.65
C GLU A 444 28.36 37.47 17.01
N ARG A 445 27.99 36.49 17.84
CA ARG A 445 27.86 36.67 19.29
C ARG A 445 28.92 35.86 20.04
N ARG A 446 29.90 36.58 20.60
CA ARG A 446 30.65 36.24 21.82
C ARG A 446 29.65 36.17 23.01
N GLY A 447 29.79 35.44 24.10
CA GLY A 447 30.82 34.57 24.66
C GLY A 447 30.68 34.55 26.21
N ARG A 448 30.60 33.34 26.80
CA ARG A 448 31.09 32.92 28.15
C ARG A 448 30.38 33.42 29.44
N PRO A 449 30.61 32.79 30.63
CA PRO A 449 31.63 31.79 30.98
C PRO A 449 31.18 30.52 31.73
N ALA A 450 32.15 29.60 31.80
CA ALA A 450 32.15 28.35 32.54
C ALA A 450 32.47 28.52 34.03
N HIS A 451 31.95 27.61 34.87
CA HIS A 451 32.54 27.25 36.15
C HIS A 451 33.20 25.87 36.06
N ARG A 452 34.36 25.76 36.70
CA ARG A 452 35.33 24.65 36.67
C ARG A 452 35.46 24.08 38.09
N ARG A 453 35.95 22.83 38.15
CA ARG A 453 36.58 22.08 39.28
C ARG A 453 35.59 21.33 40.20
N ARG A 454 35.86 20.11 40.67
CA ARG A 454 37.08 19.26 40.79
C ARG A 454 36.60 17.80 41.02
N GLU A 455 37.13 16.79 40.32
CA GLU A 455 38.22 15.85 40.70
C GLU A 455 37.90 14.78 41.76
N GLY A 456 38.28 13.53 41.43
CA GLY A 456 38.44 12.36 42.32
C GLY A 456 37.54 11.19 41.89
N GLY A 457 37.99 10.00 41.46
CA GLY A 457 39.32 9.40 41.42
C GLY A 457 39.25 7.94 41.91
N GLY A 458 39.36 6.96 40.99
CA GLY A 458 39.73 5.56 41.25
C GLY A 458 38.59 4.61 41.69
N ARG A 459 38.67 3.29 41.54
CA ARG A 459 39.48 2.34 40.73
C ARG A 459 38.88 0.94 41.03
N SER A 460 39.07 -0.02 40.11
CA SER A 460 38.96 -1.49 40.28
C SER A 460 37.58 -2.11 40.63
N GLY A 461 37.19 -3.29 40.14
CA GLY A 461 38.01 -4.39 39.64
C GLY A 461 37.29 -5.31 38.62
N LYS A 462 38.15 -5.98 37.84
CA LYS A 462 37.85 -7.15 37.02
C LYS A 462 37.76 -8.38 37.93
N VAL A 463 36.85 -9.32 37.62
CA VAL A 463 37.11 -10.76 37.71
C VAL A 463 36.37 -11.46 36.53
N PRO A 464 37.02 -12.37 35.79
CA PRO A 464 36.45 -13.11 34.67
C PRO A 464 35.93 -14.49 35.10
N CYS A 465 35.08 -15.13 34.30
CA CYS A 465 34.96 -16.59 34.35
C CYS A 465 34.75 -17.21 32.98
N ALA A 466 35.31 -18.41 32.85
CA ALA A 466 35.82 -19.03 31.65
C ALA A 466 34.81 -19.94 30.92
N ALA A 467 35.21 -20.28 29.69
CA ALA A 467 34.61 -21.27 28.81
C ALA A 467 34.69 -22.71 29.33
N ARG A 468 33.80 -23.60 28.86
CA ARG A 468 34.09 -24.70 27.90
C ARG A 468 32.87 -25.62 27.62
N PRO A 469 32.91 -26.46 26.56
CA PRO A 469 31.75 -26.83 25.74
C PRO A 469 31.42 -28.35 25.67
N GLY A 470 30.35 -28.69 24.95
CA GLY A 470 30.17 -29.96 24.23
C GLY A 470 28.77 -30.60 24.41
N PRO A 471 28.37 -31.58 23.58
CA PRO A 471 28.64 -31.80 22.16
C PRO A 471 27.32 -31.89 21.33
N GLY A 472 27.41 -31.64 20.02
CA GLY A 472 26.35 -32.03 19.08
C GLY A 472 26.42 -33.53 18.73
N PRO A 473 25.39 -34.05 18.04
CA PRO A 473 25.68 -34.97 16.95
C PRO A 473 24.91 -34.66 15.66
N ARG A 474 25.71 -34.69 14.59
CA ARG A 474 25.49 -35.36 13.30
C ARG A 474 24.33 -34.92 12.40
N MET A 475 24.74 -34.21 11.35
CA MET A 475 24.18 -34.32 10.00
C MET A 475 24.04 -35.80 9.58
N GLU A 476 22.85 -36.16 9.12
CA GLU A 476 22.68 -37.18 8.10
C GLU A 476 22.27 -36.51 6.79
N ARG A 477 23.10 -36.73 5.78
CA ARG A 477 22.82 -36.46 4.37
C ARG A 477 21.83 -37.53 3.90
N ARG A 478 20.73 -37.11 3.27
CA ARG A 478 20.05 -37.94 2.27
C ARG A 478 19.69 -37.10 1.07
N ALA A 479 20.48 -37.27 0.02
CA ALA A 479 20.08 -37.04 -1.35
C ALA A 479 19.08 -38.15 -1.78
N LEU A 480 18.05 -37.82 -2.55
CA LEU A 480 17.76 -38.41 -3.87
C LEU A 480 16.40 -37.94 -4.46
N ARG A 481 16.49 -37.51 -5.73
CA ARG A 481 15.57 -37.68 -6.89
C ARG A 481 14.20 -36.99 -6.85
N LEU A 482 13.92 -36.03 -7.73
CA LEU A 482 13.60 -36.15 -9.18
C LEU A 482 12.41 -37.08 -9.46
N ALA A 483 11.25 -36.45 -9.65
CA ALA A 483 10.28 -36.70 -10.71
C ALA A 483 9.54 -35.37 -10.97
#